data_AF-A0A7C1T872-F1
#
_entry.id   AF-A0A7C1T872-F1
#
_cell.length_a   1.000
_cell.length_b   1.000
_cell.length_c   1.000
_cell.angle_alpha   90.00
_cell.angle_beta   90.00
_cell.angle_gamma   90.00
#
_symmetry.space_group_name_H-M   'P 1'
#
loop_
_entity.id
_entity.type
_entity.pdbx_description
1 polymer ?
#
loop_
_entity_poly.entity_id
_entity_poly.type
_entity_poly.pdbx_seq_one_letter_code
_entity_poly.pdbx_strand_id
1 'polypeptide(L)'
;MRFNSKYKTIARLIGASLIIIGMTLVITSHLESLNIRPENLYDKAQETMIQFFVGSIIAVVGVVLIGFTLTNSKYHESKDSIRVRCPHCGYLESGDALFCSKCRRRL
;
A
#
# COMPACT_ATOMS: atom_id res chain seq x y z
N MET A 1 -15.17 4.41 -7.38
CA MET A 1 -13.92 5.16 -7.08
C MET A 1 -13.11 5.35 -8.35
N ARG A 2 -13.06 6.57 -8.91
CA ARG A 2 -12.10 6.91 -9.97
C ARG A 2 -10.74 7.05 -9.30
N PHE A 3 -9.96 5.98 -9.32
CA PHE A 3 -8.55 6.06 -8.96
C PHE A 3 -7.86 7.00 -9.98
N ASN A 4 -7.64 8.26 -9.62
CA ASN A 4 -6.81 9.26 -10.29
C ASN A 4 -5.50 8.59 -10.77
N SER A 5 -5.28 8.66 -12.08
CA SER A 5 -4.29 7.84 -12.79
C SER A 5 -2.87 7.89 -12.17
N LYS A 6 -2.50 9.02 -11.56
CA LYS A 6 -1.15 9.27 -11.03
C LYS A 6 -0.72 8.29 -9.93
N TYR A 7 -1.61 7.91 -9.02
CA TYR A 7 -1.22 7.01 -7.91
C TYR A 7 -1.16 5.54 -8.33
N LYS A 8 -1.84 5.17 -9.43
CA LYS A 8 -1.67 3.84 -10.03
C LYS A 8 -0.26 3.65 -10.60
N THR A 9 0.31 4.72 -11.16
CA THR A 9 1.68 4.72 -11.67
C THR A 9 2.70 4.66 -10.54
N ILE A 10 2.51 5.44 -9.48
CA ILE A 10 3.41 5.45 -8.31
C ILE A 10 3.43 4.08 -7.60
N ALA A 11 2.27 3.46 -7.39
CA ALA A 11 2.19 2.14 -6.76
C ALA A 11 2.89 1.04 -7.58
N ARG A 12 2.79 1.10 -8.92
CA ARG A 12 3.49 0.17 -9.81
C ARG A 12 5.00 0.40 -9.83
N LEU A 13 5.44 1.65 -9.75
CA LEU A 13 6.87 1.99 -9.69
C LEU A 13 7.53 1.43 -8.44
N ILE A 14 6.90 1.63 -7.27
CA ILE A 14 7.41 1.13 -5.99
C ILE A 14 7.42 -0.40 -5.97
N GLY A 15 6.36 -1.04 -6.46
CA GLY A 15 6.28 -2.50 -6.56
C GLY A 15 7.36 -3.10 -7.48
N ALA A 16 7.59 -2.48 -8.64
CA ALA A 16 8.62 -2.93 -9.58
C ALA A 16 10.04 -2.81 -8.99
N SER A 17 10.35 -1.69 -8.31
CA SER A 17 11.66 -1.50 -7.68
C SER A 17 11.94 -2.53 -6.58
N LEU A 18 10.94 -2.89 -5.77
CA LEU A 18 11.10 -3.91 -4.72
C LEU A 18 11.35 -5.30 -5.29
N ILE A 19 10.69 -5.66 -6.40
CA ILE A 19 10.90 -6.93 -7.09
C ILE A 19 12.32 -7.00 -7.67
N ILE A 20 12.80 -5.90 -8.25
CA ILE A 20 14.16 -5.82 -8.81
C ILE A 20 15.20 -5.98 -7.71
N ILE A 21 15.05 -5.27 -6.58
CA ILE A 21 15.96 -5.38 -5.43
C ILE A 21 15.99 -6.82 -4.88
N GLY A 22 14.82 -7.44 -4.74
CA GLY A 22 14.71 -8.84 -4.31
C GLY A 22 15.41 -9.81 -5.27
N MET A 23 15.20 -9.64 -6.58
CA MET A 23 15.87 -10.46 -7.60
C MET A 23 17.38 -10.26 -7.61
N THR A 24 17.87 -9.03 -7.47
CA THR A 24 19.32 -8.77 -7.41
C THR A 24 19.96 -9.43 -6.20
N LEU A 25 19.30 -9.42 -5.03
CA LEU A 25 19.80 -10.09 -3.83
C LEU A 25 19.86 -11.62 -4.01
N VAL A 26 18.85 -12.21 -4.65
CA VAL A 26 18.84 -13.66 -4.98
C VAL A 26 19.98 -14.00 -5.94
N ILE A 27 20.20 -13.18 -6.97
CA ILE A 27 21.26 -13.39 -7.96
C ILE A 27 22.65 -13.24 -7.33
N THR A 28 22.89 -12.22 -6.50
CA THR A 28 24.17 -12.06 -5.79
C THR A 28 24.45 -13.21 -4.83
N SER A 29 23.42 -13.76 -4.19
CA SER A 29 23.54 -14.94 -3.31
C SER A 29 23.99 -16.18 -4.09
N HIS A 30 23.45 -16.37 -5.30
CA HIS A 30 23.86 -17.48 -6.17
C HIS A 30 25.25 -17.30 -6.78
N LEU A 31 25.63 -16.05 -7.11
CA LEU A 31 26.98 -15.73 -7.61
C LEU A 31 28.06 -15.96 -6.55
N GLU A 32 27.79 -15.63 -5.29
CA GLU A 32 28.71 -15.88 -4.18
C GLU A 32 28.97 -17.38 -3.98
N SER A 33 27.96 -18.23 -4.23
CA SER A 33 28.11 -19.69 -4.14
C SER A 33 29.07 -20.30 -5.17
N LEU A 34 29.41 -19.60 -6.25
CA LEU A 34 30.33 -20.09 -7.30
C LEU A 34 31.78 -19.64 -7.11
N ASN A 35 32.07 -18.75 -6.16
CA ASN A 35 33.40 -18.14 -6.00
C ASN A 35 34.11 -18.47 -4.67
N ILE A 36 33.59 -19.39 -3.87
CA ILE A 36 34.16 -19.71 -2.55
C ILE A 36 35.08 -20.95 -2.61
N ARG A 37 36.36 -20.68 -2.34
CA ARG A 37 37.45 -21.64 -2.07
C ARG A 37 37.12 -22.48 -0.80
N PRO A 38 37.34 -23.81 -0.79
CA PRO A 38 36.62 -24.76 0.05
C PRO A 38 37.26 -25.00 1.43
N GLU A 39 37.53 -23.95 2.20
CA GLU A 39 38.12 -24.09 3.56
C GLU A 39 37.23 -23.54 4.69
N ASN A 40 36.21 -22.73 4.39
CA ASN A 40 35.28 -22.13 5.38
C ASN A 40 33.78 -22.23 4.98
N LEU A 41 33.41 -23.30 4.28
CA LEU A 41 32.10 -23.42 3.62
C LEU A 41 30.93 -23.54 4.60
N TYR A 42 31.16 -24.09 5.79
CA TYR A 42 30.11 -24.33 6.79
C TYR A 42 29.66 -23.04 7.48
N ASP A 43 30.60 -22.22 7.95
CA ASP A 43 30.28 -20.97 8.64
C ASP A 43 29.62 -19.94 7.70
N LYS A 44 30.07 -19.86 6.44
CA LYS A 44 29.42 -19.00 5.42
C LYS A 44 28.03 -19.49 5.03
N ALA A 45 27.81 -20.80 4.94
CA ALA A 45 26.48 -21.36 4.66
C ALA A 45 25.49 -21.07 5.81
N GLN A 46 25.97 -21.07 7.05
CA GLN A 46 25.15 -20.73 8.20
C GLN A 46 24.77 -19.23 8.20
N GLU A 47 25.72 -18.33 7.96
CA GLU A 47 25.43 -16.89 7.92
C GLU A 47 24.46 -16.51 6.79
N THR A 48 24.64 -17.09 5.60
CA THR A 48 23.73 -16.86 4.47
C THR A 48 22.33 -17.38 4.76
N MET A 49 22.18 -18.58 5.33
CA MET A 49 20.86 -19.09 5.75
C MET A 49 20.18 -18.14 6.75
N ILE A 50 20.90 -17.67 7.77
CA ILE A 50 20.36 -16.75 8.78
C ILE A 50 19.87 -15.45 8.13
N GLN A 51 20.64 -14.89 7.19
CA GLN A 51 20.25 -13.67 6.47
C GLN A 51 18.95 -13.83 5.66
N PHE A 52 18.72 -14.98 5.03
CA PHE A 52 17.47 -15.24 4.31
C PHE A 52 16.26 -15.30 5.23
N PHE A 53 16.37 -15.98 6.37
CA PHE A 53 15.26 -16.07 7.33
C PHE A 53 14.94 -14.71 7.94
N VAL A 54 15.96 -13.95 8.36
CA VAL A 54 15.79 -12.61 8.92
C VAL A 54 15.19 -11.66 7.88
N GLY A 55 15.68 -11.68 6.64
CA GLY A 55 15.15 -10.87 5.55
C GLY A 55 13.69 -11.18 5.21
N SER A 56 13.31 -12.46 5.20
CA SER A 56 11.93 -12.90 4.96
C SER A 56 10.98 -12.43 6.05
N ILE A 57 11.37 -12.56 7.32
CA ILE A 57 10.55 -12.13 8.47
C ILE A 57 10.34 -10.61 8.41
N ILE A 58 11.40 -9.82 8.17
CA ILE A 58 11.29 -8.36 8.07
C ILE A 58 10.36 -7.96 6.91
N ALA A 59 10.45 -8.65 5.76
CA ALA A 59 9.58 -8.37 4.62
C ALA A 59 8.09 -8.64 4.93
N VAL A 60 7.78 -9.78 5.55
CA VAL A 60 6.40 -10.14 5.92
C VAL A 60 5.85 -9.14 6.95
N VAL A 61 6.61 -8.86 8.02
CA VAL A 61 6.20 -7.89 9.05
C VAL A 61 6.02 -6.50 8.46
N GLY A 62 6.93 -6.07 7.57
CA GLY A 62 6.84 -4.80 6.87
C GLY A 62 5.57 -4.69 6.02
N VAL A 63 5.24 -5.72 5.24
CA VAL A 63 4.01 -5.75 4.43
C VAL A 63 2.76 -5.73 5.30
N VAL A 64 2.74 -6.48 6.41
CA VAL A 64 1.61 -6.50 7.35
C VAL A 64 1.42 -5.13 8.01
N LEU A 65 2.49 -4.47 8.47
CA LEU A 65 2.43 -3.14 9.08
C LEU A 65 2.02 -2.06 8.08
N ILE A 66 2.55 -2.10 6.85
CA ILE A 66 2.15 -1.16 5.79
C ILE A 66 0.68 -1.40 5.41
N GLY A 67 0.25 -2.66 5.29
CA GLY A 67 -1.15 -3.00 5.07
C GLY A 67 -2.05 -2.46 6.18
N PHE A 68 -1.64 -2.68 7.43
CA PHE A 68 -2.38 -2.24 8.63
C PHE A 68 -2.49 -0.71 8.74
N THR A 69 -1.43 0.02 8.43
CA THR A 69 -1.45 1.50 8.41
C THR A 69 -2.32 2.05 7.27
N LEU A 70 -2.30 1.41 6.09
CA LEU A 70 -3.17 1.78 4.97
C LEU A 70 -4.64 1.47 5.23
N THR A 71 -4.96 0.36 5.90
CA THR A 71 -6.36 0.03 6.27
C THR A 71 -6.91 1.01 7.30
N ASN A 72 -6.10 1.47 8.26
CA ASN A 72 -6.52 2.49 9.22
C ASN A 72 -6.71 3.88 8.59
N SER A 73 -5.94 4.20 7.54
CA SER A 73 -6.09 5.48 6.81
C SER A 73 -7.36 5.53 5.92
N LYS A 74 -7.94 4.38 5.54
CA LYS A 74 -9.15 4.32 4.70
C LYS A 74 -10.48 4.42 5.45
N TYR A 75 -10.49 4.69 6.76
CA TYR A 75 -11.70 4.70 7.58
C TYR A 75 -12.25 6.09 7.95
N HIS A 76 -11.79 7.17 7.31
CA HIS A 76 -12.34 8.51 7.56
C HIS A 76 -12.62 9.35 6.31
N GLU A 77 -13.03 8.73 5.20
CA GLU A 77 -13.74 9.50 4.17
C GLU A 77 -14.72 8.64 3.36
N SER A 78 -15.58 7.93 4.08
CA SER A 78 -16.93 7.65 3.59
C SER A 78 -17.91 8.36 4.52
N LYS A 79 -17.90 9.70 4.49
CA LYS A 79 -19.15 10.42 4.66
C LYS A 79 -19.99 9.96 3.48
N ASP A 80 -20.76 8.92 3.71
CA ASP A 80 -21.83 8.50 2.83
C ASP A 80 -22.51 9.80 2.40
N SER A 81 -22.61 10.00 1.09
CA SER A 81 -23.24 11.19 0.54
C SER A 81 -24.73 11.11 0.87
N ILE A 82 -25.09 11.35 2.14
CA ILE A 82 -26.45 11.52 2.59
C ILE A 82 -26.93 12.72 1.80
N ARG A 83 -27.74 12.47 0.78
CA ARG A 83 -28.35 13.55 -0.01
C ARG A 83 -29.70 13.83 0.59
N VAL A 84 -29.88 15.02 1.11
CA VAL A 84 -31.16 15.46 1.67
C VAL A 84 -32.02 16.03 0.56
N ARG A 85 -33.29 15.63 0.51
CA ARG A 85 -34.24 16.14 -0.47
C ARG A 85 -34.94 17.37 0.09
N CYS A 86 -34.90 18.47 -0.65
CA CYS A 86 -35.60 19.68 -0.24
C CYS A 86 -37.12 19.45 -0.21
N PRO A 87 -37.82 19.71 0.91
CA PRO A 87 -39.26 19.50 1.03
C PRO A 87 -40.07 20.46 0.14
N HIS A 88 -39.48 21.57 -0.30
CA HIS A 88 -40.20 22.60 -1.05
C HIS A 88 -40.08 22.46 -2.58
N CYS A 89 -38.94 22.01 -3.09
CA CYS A 89 -38.70 21.92 -4.55
C CYS A 89 -38.27 20.53 -5.02
N GLY A 90 -38.05 19.59 -4.10
CA GLY A 90 -37.66 18.22 -4.41
C GLY A 90 -36.22 18.04 -4.90
N TYR A 91 -35.41 19.11 -4.94
CA TYR A 91 -33.99 19.07 -5.32
C TYR A 91 -33.15 18.34 -4.26
N LEU A 92 -32.12 17.61 -4.71
CA LEU A 92 -31.24 16.82 -3.85
C LEU A 92 -29.98 17.63 -3.53
N GLU A 93 -29.77 17.90 -2.24
CA GLU A 93 -28.63 18.64 -1.71
C GLU A 93 -27.74 17.72 -0.89
N SER A 94 -26.50 18.14 -0.61
CA SER A 94 -25.63 17.43 0.33
C SER A 94 -26.21 17.49 1.74
N GLY A 95 -26.03 16.43 2.54
CA GLY A 95 -26.60 16.31 3.88
C GLY A 95 -26.08 17.33 4.89
N ASP A 96 -24.99 18.01 4.56
CA ASP A 96 -24.42 19.12 5.32
C ASP A 96 -24.98 20.50 4.91
N ALA A 97 -25.86 20.56 3.89
CA ALA A 97 -26.41 21.81 3.41
C ALA A 97 -27.55 22.29 4.34
N LEU A 98 -27.43 23.53 4.84
CA LEU A 98 -28.48 24.19 5.64
C LEU A 98 -29.58 24.82 4.78
N PHE A 99 -29.26 25.12 3.52
CA PHE A 99 -30.15 25.80 2.59
C PHE A 99 -30.10 25.13 1.22
N CYS A 100 -31.23 25.10 0.53
CA CYS A 100 -31.31 24.58 -0.83
C CYS A 100 -30.79 25.62 -1.83
N SER A 101 -29.83 25.22 -2.66
CA SER A 101 -29.20 26.05 -3.69
C SER A 101 -30.19 26.55 -4.74
N LYS A 102 -31.29 25.81 -4.95
CA LYS A 102 -32.29 26.10 -5.98
C LYS A 102 -33.37 27.07 -5.53
N CYS A 103 -33.89 26.91 -4.32
CA CYS A 103 -35.01 27.73 -3.81
C CYS A 103 -34.62 28.68 -2.67
N ARG A 104 -33.34 28.65 -2.23
CA ARG A 104 -32.78 29.41 -1.10
C ARG A 104 -33.57 29.27 0.21
N ARG A 105 -34.35 28.19 0.36
CA ARG A 105 -35.06 27.86 1.61
C ARG A 105 -34.25 26.90 2.44
N ARG A 106 -34.51 26.91 3.75
CA ARG A 106 -33.91 25.98 4.70
C ARG A 106 -34.30 24.54 4.37
N LEU A 107 -33.32 23.64 4.42
CA LEU A 107 -33.49 22.19 4.20
C LEU A 107 -34.02 21.49 5.45
#